data_AF-A0A327NPI2-F1
#
_entry.id   AF-A0A327NPI2-F1
#
_cell.length_a   1.000
_cell.length_b   1.000
_cell.length_c   1.000
_cell.angle_alpha   90.00
_cell.angle_beta   90.00
_cell.angle_gamma   90.00
#
_symmetry.space_group_name_H-M   'P 1'
#
loop_
_entity.id
_entity.type
_entity.pdbx_description
1 polymer ?
#
loop_
_entity_poly.entity_id
_entity_poly.type
_entity_poly.pdbx_seq_one_letter_code
_entity_poly.pdbx_strand_id
1 'polypeptide(L)'
;MMAPEEPAEVAPPEEAVPVPASPLRPGQMDYAIPDAMVQGQSTTCIIRLGDKDVKDMQISGTSVHASIQVCDEMSVKLVDLDEGNFKIRSLSSEQQALVKGEYTEWKINVTPLATGSFPLLLQVSCHFDGKTKDVAVLEKSIQVTADPSQMPRTRKIAFIAAGSKTGLLLGKESNEIWEELRLAPFRDDFSYVKYFEVTNIQFDRALEYEKPTIVHFSGHGSMEGIFLADEQGNPKLASSQDMAGLFQVLQTDEAWKIECVVLNACLSRDLAQELAVCVPTVIGTNTKIGDDKAILFSECFYRELGKRRTYQQAFDSGRIRVGVEEGEGLDEGRNCCCVW
;
A
#
# COMPACT_ATOMS: atom_id res chain seq x y z
N MET A 1 -62.96 29.37 54.01
CA MET A 1 -62.30 28.65 52.90
C MET A 1 -62.11 29.68 51.79
N MET A 2 -60.94 30.06 51.28
CA MET A 2 -59.54 29.66 51.42
C MET A 2 -58.70 30.95 51.39
N ALA A 3 -57.52 30.95 52.02
CA ALA A 3 -56.54 32.03 51.91
C ALA A 3 -55.90 32.05 50.49
N PRO A 4 -55.42 33.20 49.98
CA PRO A 4 -54.72 33.24 48.70
C PRO A 4 -53.32 32.62 48.86
N GLU A 5 -52.96 31.71 47.95
CA GLU A 5 -51.61 31.13 47.86
C GLU A 5 -50.59 32.20 47.41
N GLU A 6 -49.46 32.27 48.10
CA GLU A 6 -48.30 33.04 47.68
C GLU A 6 -47.69 32.45 46.40
N PRO A 7 -47.18 33.27 45.47
CA PRO A 7 -46.50 32.77 44.29
C PRO A 7 -45.15 32.14 44.66
N ALA A 8 -44.92 30.92 44.18
CA ALA A 8 -43.67 30.21 44.36
C ALA A 8 -42.48 30.99 43.77
N GLU A 9 -41.45 31.17 44.59
CA GLU A 9 -40.18 31.76 44.23
C GLU A 9 -39.50 30.90 43.14
N VAL A 10 -39.37 31.46 41.93
CA VAL A 10 -38.70 30.79 40.81
C VAL A 10 -37.20 30.77 41.10
N ALA A 11 -36.66 29.58 41.34
CA ALA A 11 -35.22 29.37 41.51
C ALA A 11 -34.45 29.95 40.30
N PRO A 12 -33.30 30.61 40.51
CA PRO A 12 -32.51 31.14 39.41
C PRO A 12 -32.06 30.02 38.47
N PRO A 13 -31.93 30.29 37.17
CA PRO A 13 -31.47 29.29 36.23
C PRO A 13 -30.06 28.84 36.62
N GLU A 14 -29.91 27.52 36.80
CA GLU A 14 -28.64 26.86 37.04
C GLU A 14 -27.71 27.20 35.86
N GLU A 15 -26.70 28.04 36.09
CA GLU A 15 -25.70 28.38 35.08
C GLU A 15 -25.04 27.08 34.61
N ALA A 16 -25.29 26.72 33.35
CA ALA A 16 -24.64 25.59 32.72
C ALA A 16 -23.12 25.81 32.78
N VAL A 17 -22.45 25.05 33.64
CA VAL A 17 -20.99 25.02 33.71
C VAL A 17 -20.48 24.71 32.29
N PRO A 18 -19.68 25.59 31.66
CA PRO A 18 -19.15 25.31 30.34
C PRO A 18 -18.32 24.03 30.43
N VAL A 19 -18.76 22.98 29.74
CA VAL A 19 -17.98 21.75 29.60
C VAL A 19 -16.65 22.17 28.96
N PRO A 20 -15.50 21.96 29.63
CA PRO A 20 -14.22 22.33 29.06
C PRO A 20 -14.07 21.63 27.71
N ALA A 21 -13.76 22.40 26.67
CA ALA A 21 -13.50 21.86 25.35
C ALA A 21 -12.41 20.79 25.47
N SER A 22 -12.66 19.58 24.94
CA SER A 22 -11.68 18.51 24.95
C SER A 22 -10.37 19.01 24.31
N PRO A 23 -9.21 18.86 24.97
CA PRO A 23 -7.92 19.24 24.40
C PRO A 23 -7.51 18.32 23.25
N LEU A 24 -8.13 17.13 23.18
CA LEU A 24 -7.97 16.19 22.09
C LEU A 24 -8.90 16.56 20.94
N ARG A 25 -8.35 16.52 19.73
CA ARG A 25 -9.05 16.74 18.48
C ARG A 25 -8.72 15.64 17.47
N PRO A 26 -9.56 15.42 16.44
CA PRO A 26 -9.26 14.47 15.39
C PRO A 26 -7.99 14.86 14.64
N GLY A 27 -7.07 13.91 14.54
CA GLY A 27 -5.82 14.03 13.80
C GLY A 27 -5.54 12.79 12.98
N GLN A 28 -4.37 12.80 12.40
CA GLN A 28 -3.87 11.72 11.56
C GLN A 28 -2.38 11.51 11.82
N MET A 29 -1.96 10.27 11.59
CA MET A 29 -0.58 9.84 11.67
C MET A 29 -0.22 9.11 10.39
N ASP A 30 0.99 9.34 9.90
CA ASP A 30 1.63 8.50 8.91
C ASP A 30 2.99 8.03 9.48
N TYR A 31 3.31 6.74 9.40
CA TYR A 31 4.58 6.23 9.91
C TYR A 31 5.25 5.24 8.96
N ALA A 32 6.58 5.36 8.86
CA ALA A 32 7.46 4.48 8.12
C ALA A 32 8.42 3.79 9.11
N ILE A 33 8.02 2.60 9.55
CA ILE A 33 8.83 1.66 10.33
C ILE A 33 8.87 0.39 9.49
N PRO A 34 10.02 -0.19 9.12
CA PRO A 34 10.08 -1.33 8.21
C PRO A 34 9.72 -2.66 8.89
N ASP A 35 9.18 -3.63 8.15
CA ASP A 35 8.89 -5.01 8.62
C ASP A 35 10.17 -5.84 8.81
N ALA A 36 11.29 -5.43 8.19
CA ALA A 36 12.57 -6.10 8.29
C ALA A 36 13.75 -5.11 8.39
N MET A 37 14.81 -5.53 9.09
CA MET A 37 16.06 -4.78 9.23
C MET A 37 17.28 -5.70 9.18
N VAL A 38 18.46 -5.12 8.93
CA VAL A 38 19.73 -5.85 9.00
C VAL A 38 20.43 -5.56 10.33
N GLN A 39 20.91 -6.61 10.99
CA GLN A 39 21.66 -6.51 12.23
C GLN A 39 22.85 -5.55 12.07
N GLY A 40 22.99 -4.61 13.01
CA GLY A 40 24.06 -3.61 13.03
C GLY A 40 23.89 -2.45 12.04
N GLN A 41 22.94 -2.51 11.10
CA GLN A 41 22.66 -1.40 10.20
C GLN A 41 21.57 -0.50 10.79
N SER A 42 21.84 0.81 10.82
CA SER A 42 20.88 1.79 11.32
C SER A 42 19.85 2.14 10.25
N THR A 43 18.58 2.14 10.63
CA THR A 43 17.47 2.59 9.79
C THR A 43 16.79 3.78 10.45
N THR A 44 16.47 4.82 9.68
CA THR A 44 15.69 5.97 10.17
C THR A 44 14.20 5.68 10.02
N CYS A 45 13.52 5.44 11.13
CA CYS A 45 12.08 5.41 11.20
C CYS A 45 11.53 6.84 11.24
N ILE A 46 10.46 7.10 10.49
CA ILE A 46 9.84 8.42 10.38
C ILE A 46 8.38 8.32 10.83
N ILE A 47 7.93 9.26 11.65
CA ILE A 47 6.53 9.39 12.07
C ILE A 47 6.12 10.84 11.85
N ARG A 48 5.02 11.05 11.13
CA ARG A 48 4.39 12.35 10.92
C ARG A 48 3.04 12.38 11.61
N LEU A 49 2.80 13.44 12.38
CA LEU A 49 1.51 13.71 13.01
C LEU A 49 0.98 15.05 12.53
N GLY A 50 -0.34 15.15 12.34
CA GLY A 50 -0.99 16.39 11.94
C GLY A 50 -2.48 16.38 12.28
N ASP A 51 -3.11 17.54 12.18
CA ASP A 51 -4.57 17.64 12.23
C ASP A 51 -5.20 16.87 11.07
N LYS A 52 -6.46 16.44 11.21
CA LYS A 52 -7.17 15.61 10.20
C LYS A 52 -7.21 16.20 8.78
N ASP A 53 -7.03 17.52 8.65
CA ASP A 53 -7.17 18.25 7.38
C ASP A 53 -5.81 18.54 6.71
N VAL A 54 -4.69 18.16 7.35
CA VAL A 54 -3.34 18.28 6.80
C VAL A 54 -3.19 17.38 5.57
N LYS A 55 -2.66 17.93 4.48
CA LYS A 55 -2.39 17.20 3.23
C LYS A 55 -0.94 16.72 3.18
N ASP A 56 -0.64 15.87 2.20
CA ASP A 56 0.73 15.42 1.89
C ASP A 56 1.47 14.77 3.08
N MET A 57 0.70 14.13 3.97
CA MET A 57 1.23 13.40 5.13
C MET A 57 2.11 12.22 4.74
N GLN A 58 1.90 11.63 3.56
CA GLN A 58 2.50 10.37 3.17
C GLN A 58 4.03 10.44 3.11
N ILE A 59 4.69 9.61 3.91
CA ILE A 59 6.15 9.50 3.97
C ILE A 59 6.68 8.72 2.77
N SER A 60 6.02 7.60 2.43
CA SER A 60 6.39 6.75 1.30
C SER A 60 5.18 5.97 0.77
N GLY A 61 5.34 5.27 -0.35
CA GLY A 61 4.29 4.39 -0.87
C GLY A 61 3.88 3.24 0.07
N THR A 62 4.70 2.95 1.09
CA THR A 62 4.56 1.82 2.04
C THR A 62 4.31 2.26 3.48
N SER A 63 4.31 3.57 3.74
CA SER A 63 4.02 4.08 5.08
C SER A 63 2.57 3.79 5.47
N VAL A 64 2.35 3.72 6.78
CA VAL A 64 1.04 3.40 7.34
C VAL A 64 0.35 4.67 7.81
N HIS A 65 -0.78 4.93 7.18
CA HIS A 65 -1.71 5.93 7.63
C HIS A 65 -2.68 5.40 8.70
N ALA A 66 -2.90 6.17 9.76
CA ALA A 66 -3.88 5.90 10.80
C ALA A 66 -4.55 7.20 11.29
N SER A 67 -5.87 7.14 11.52
CA SER A 67 -6.58 8.20 12.23
C SER A 67 -6.33 8.08 13.73
N ILE A 68 -5.94 9.19 14.38
CA ILE A 68 -5.64 9.23 15.81
C ILE A 68 -6.27 10.48 16.45
N GLN A 69 -6.20 10.57 17.77
CA GLN A 69 -6.46 11.83 18.47
C GLN A 69 -5.14 12.58 18.66
N VAL A 70 -5.16 13.90 18.53
CA VAL A 70 -3.98 14.77 18.71
C VAL A 70 -4.32 15.95 19.63
N CYS A 71 -3.31 16.58 20.21
CA CYS A 71 -3.41 17.87 20.88
C CYS A 71 -2.26 18.80 20.41
N ASP A 72 -2.11 19.96 21.04
CA ASP A 72 -1.10 20.95 20.64
C ASP A 72 0.34 20.50 20.91
N GLU A 73 0.54 19.53 21.79
CA GLU A 73 1.85 19.02 22.15
C GLU A 73 1.84 17.49 22.21
N MET A 74 2.66 16.87 21.37
CA MET A 74 2.70 15.43 21.17
C MET A 74 4.08 14.89 21.51
N SER A 75 4.15 13.61 21.90
CA SER A 75 5.41 12.88 21.87
C SER A 75 5.31 11.57 21.11
N VAL A 76 6.42 11.19 20.48
CA VAL A 76 6.56 9.92 19.76
C VAL A 76 7.80 9.20 20.27
N LYS A 77 7.66 7.91 20.57
CA LYS A 77 8.75 7.03 20.98
C LYS A 77 8.67 5.69 20.28
N LEU A 78 9.84 5.10 20.03
CA LEU A 78 9.97 3.68 19.73
C LEU A 78 10.57 2.99 20.95
N VAL A 79 9.97 1.87 21.35
CA VAL A 79 10.36 1.11 22.55
C VAL A 79 10.63 -0.33 22.15
N ASP A 80 11.80 -0.82 22.54
CA ASP A 80 12.17 -2.24 22.47
C ASP A 80 11.56 -2.95 23.67
N LEU A 81 10.52 -3.76 23.46
CA LEU A 81 9.76 -4.38 24.55
C LEU A 81 10.54 -5.48 25.29
N ASP A 82 11.43 -6.16 24.57
CA ASP A 82 12.17 -7.31 25.09
C ASP A 82 13.55 -6.92 25.67
N GLU A 83 13.91 -5.63 25.55
CA GLU A 83 15.18 -5.02 25.97
C GLU A 83 16.45 -5.66 25.35
N GLY A 84 17.23 -4.86 24.62
CA GLY A 84 18.55 -5.24 24.12
C GLY A 84 18.57 -5.81 22.71
N ASN A 85 17.43 -5.81 22.01
CA ASN A 85 17.32 -6.18 20.60
C ASN A 85 17.53 -4.97 19.69
N PHE A 86 17.24 -3.76 20.16
CA PHE A 86 17.40 -2.54 19.39
C PHE A 86 18.15 -1.46 20.16
N LYS A 87 19.09 -0.81 19.48
CA LYS A 87 19.60 0.49 19.89
C LYS A 87 18.75 1.56 19.23
N ILE A 88 18.00 2.31 20.03
CA ILE A 88 17.07 3.36 19.57
C ILE A 88 17.64 4.73 19.93
N ARG A 89 17.68 5.64 18.96
CA ARG A 89 18.15 7.03 19.15
C ARG A 89 17.23 8.01 18.44
N SER A 90 16.54 8.83 19.21
CA SER A 90 15.77 9.96 18.70
C SER A 90 16.70 10.98 18.04
N LEU A 91 16.40 11.36 16.79
CA LEU A 91 17.09 12.42 16.04
C LEU A 91 16.36 13.75 16.12
N SER A 92 15.07 13.71 16.45
CA SER A 92 14.22 14.87 16.78
C SER A 92 13.96 14.92 18.29
N SER A 93 13.50 16.07 18.79
CA SER A 93 12.94 16.16 20.15
C SER A 93 11.78 15.17 20.30
N GLU A 94 11.75 14.40 21.39
CA GLU A 94 10.70 13.41 21.60
C GLU A 94 9.33 14.05 21.76
N GLN A 95 9.26 15.20 22.42
CA GLN A 95 8.07 16.00 22.63
C GLN A 95 8.16 17.26 21.76
N GLN A 96 7.15 17.49 20.91
CA GLN A 96 7.09 18.61 19.97
C GLN A 96 5.67 19.15 19.86
N ALA A 97 5.55 20.43 19.52
CA ALA A 97 4.26 21.03 19.22
C ALA A 97 3.73 20.56 17.86
N LEU A 98 2.40 20.50 17.72
CA LEU A 98 1.73 20.42 16.43
C LEU A 98 1.32 21.81 15.96
N VAL A 99 1.78 22.18 14.76
CA VAL A 99 1.42 23.45 14.11
C VAL A 99 0.20 23.22 13.22
N LYS A 100 -0.83 24.04 13.36
CA LYS A 100 -2.04 23.94 12.54
C LYS A 100 -1.71 24.12 11.06
N GLY A 101 -2.25 23.23 10.23
CA GLY A 101 -2.07 23.26 8.77
C GLY A 101 -0.78 22.63 8.27
N GLU A 102 0.11 22.19 9.17
CA GLU A 102 1.35 21.49 8.85
C GLU A 102 1.41 20.16 9.61
N TYR A 103 2.32 19.27 9.20
CA TYR A 103 2.67 18.10 9.98
C TYR A 103 3.94 18.35 10.80
N THR A 104 4.04 17.70 11.95
CA THR A 104 5.30 17.60 12.70
C THR A 104 5.91 16.22 12.46
N GLU A 105 7.23 16.16 12.28
CA GLU A 105 7.96 14.94 11.92
C GLU A 105 8.95 14.52 13.02
N TRP A 106 8.90 13.26 13.40
CA TRP A 106 9.86 12.60 14.28
C TRP A 106 10.72 11.64 13.48
N LYS A 107 12.05 11.79 13.60
CA LYS A 107 13.03 10.86 13.04
C LYS A 107 13.69 10.11 14.18
N ILE A 108 13.67 8.78 14.12
CA ILE A 108 14.22 7.91 15.14
C ILE A 108 15.10 6.87 14.46
N ASN A 109 16.39 6.83 14.81
CA ASN A 109 17.29 5.80 14.32
C ASN A 109 17.13 4.53 15.16
N VAL A 110 16.91 3.42 14.48
CA VAL A 110 16.82 2.08 15.06
C VAL A 110 17.93 1.23 14.48
N THR A 111 18.76 0.65 15.33
CA THR A 111 19.81 -0.30 14.95
C THR A 111 19.54 -1.64 15.65
N PRO A 112 19.18 -2.70 14.92
CA PRO A 112 19.03 -4.02 15.50
C PRO A 112 20.36 -4.58 16.00
N LEU A 113 20.34 -5.28 17.12
CA LEU A 113 21.51 -5.80 17.83
C LEU A 113 21.59 -7.33 17.78
N ALA A 114 20.47 -8.02 17.54
CA ALA A 114 20.38 -9.48 17.43
C ALA A 114 19.55 -9.88 16.21
N THR A 115 19.77 -11.08 15.67
CA THR A 115 18.91 -11.67 14.62
C THR A 115 17.73 -12.39 15.23
N GLY A 116 16.60 -12.41 14.51
CA GLY A 116 15.36 -13.00 14.99
C GLY A 116 14.14 -12.16 14.65
N SER A 117 13.04 -12.40 15.36
CA SER A 117 11.78 -11.69 15.20
C SER A 117 11.48 -10.99 16.51
N PHE A 118 11.52 -9.65 16.53
CA PHE A 118 11.43 -8.87 17.78
C PHE A 118 10.33 -7.82 17.69
N PRO A 119 9.53 -7.64 18.77
CA PRO A 119 8.53 -6.59 18.82
C PRO A 119 9.20 -5.21 19.02
N LEU A 120 8.75 -4.24 18.24
CA LEU A 120 9.09 -2.82 18.38
C LEU A 120 7.79 -2.04 18.54
N LEU A 121 7.64 -1.35 19.67
CA LEU A 121 6.44 -0.61 20.03
C LEU A 121 6.56 0.85 19.60
N LEU A 122 5.61 1.35 18.81
CA LEU A 122 5.39 2.76 18.55
C LEU A 122 4.40 3.31 19.58
N GLN A 123 4.86 4.23 20.42
CA GLN A 123 4.06 4.94 21.41
C GLN A 123 3.89 6.40 20.99
N VAL A 124 2.64 6.84 20.86
CA VAL A 124 2.26 8.23 20.56
C VAL A 124 1.38 8.75 21.68
N SER A 125 1.79 9.88 22.26
CA SER A 125 1.14 10.45 23.44
C SER A 125 0.79 11.93 23.22
N CYS A 126 -0.37 12.33 23.73
CA CYS A 126 -0.80 13.71 23.87
C CYS A 126 -0.37 14.27 25.23
N HIS A 127 0.11 15.51 25.26
CA HIS A 127 0.42 16.26 26.49
C HIS A 127 -0.49 17.48 26.59
N PHE A 128 -1.21 17.60 27.71
CA PHE A 128 -2.12 18.73 27.97
C PHE A 128 -2.38 18.86 29.47
N ASP A 129 -2.45 20.09 29.99
CA ASP A 129 -2.75 20.37 31.41
C ASP A 129 -1.88 19.58 32.41
N GLY A 130 -0.60 19.38 32.08
CA GLY A 130 0.33 18.58 32.89
C GLY A 130 0.04 17.08 32.94
N LYS A 131 -0.88 16.59 32.09
CA LYS A 131 -1.23 15.18 31.91
C LYS A 131 -0.67 14.66 30.60
N THR A 132 -0.39 13.37 30.59
CA THR A 132 -0.02 12.62 29.39
C THR A 132 -1.07 11.53 29.14
N LYS A 133 -1.47 11.36 27.88
CA LYS A 133 -2.36 10.29 27.46
C LYS A 133 -1.82 9.62 26.20
N ASP A 134 -1.62 8.31 26.24
CA ASP A 134 -1.30 7.53 25.05
C ASP A 134 -2.52 7.46 24.14
N VAL A 135 -2.35 7.92 22.91
CA VAL A 135 -3.39 7.97 21.88
C VAL A 135 -3.20 6.90 20.81
N ALA A 136 -2.00 6.37 20.67
CA ALA A 136 -1.71 5.17 19.89
C ALA A 136 -0.57 4.38 20.53
N VAL A 137 -0.77 3.07 20.66
CA VAL A 137 0.24 2.11 21.12
C VAL A 137 0.21 0.96 20.14
N LEU A 138 1.16 0.94 19.21
CA LEU A 138 1.18 0.01 18.08
C LEU A 138 2.41 -0.88 18.18
N GLU A 139 2.20 -2.18 18.31
CA GLU A 139 3.28 -3.16 18.25
C GLU A 139 3.54 -3.58 16.81
N LYS A 140 4.81 -3.62 16.42
CA LYS A 140 5.23 -4.15 15.12
C LYS A 140 6.33 -5.19 15.33
N SER A 141 6.14 -6.40 14.79
CA SER A 141 7.17 -7.43 14.78
C SER A 141 8.16 -7.19 13.64
N ILE A 142 9.45 -6.99 13.99
CA ILE A 142 10.53 -6.68 13.06
C ILE A 142 11.35 -7.95 12.83
N GLN A 143 11.48 -8.38 11.58
CA GLN A 143 12.39 -9.45 11.19
C GLN A 143 13.82 -8.91 11.05
N VAL A 144 14.77 -9.47 11.78
CA VAL A 144 16.17 -9.06 11.76
C VAL A 144 17.07 -10.17 11.24
N THR A 145 17.82 -9.89 10.17
CA THR A 145 18.81 -10.80 9.59
C THR A 145 20.23 -10.23 9.68
N ALA A 146 21.24 -11.10 9.77
CA ALA A 146 22.65 -10.71 9.69
C ALA A 146 23.11 -10.54 8.23
N ASP A 147 22.40 -11.15 7.28
CA ASP A 147 22.77 -11.17 5.86
C ASP A 147 21.80 -10.27 5.06
N PRO A 148 22.26 -9.13 4.53
CA PRO A 148 21.42 -8.26 3.71
C PRO A 148 20.79 -8.95 2.50
N SER A 149 21.38 -10.03 1.98
CA SER A 149 20.82 -10.79 0.86
C SER A 149 19.57 -11.59 1.24
N GLN A 150 19.37 -11.83 2.54
CA GLN A 150 18.18 -12.47 3.11
C GLN A 150 17.08 -11.46 3.48
N MET A 151 17.34 -10.15 3.33
CA MET A 151 16.26 -9.18 3.40
C MET A 151 15.22 -9.54 2.34
N PRO A 152 13.92 -9.49 2.67
CA PRO A 152 12.90 -9.64 1.66
C PRO A 152 13.15 -8.57 0.59
N ARG A 153 13.42 -9.01 -0.64
CA ARG A 153 13.52 -8.09 -1.77
C ARG A 153 12.16 -7.42 -1.92
N THR A 154 12.11 -6.10 -1.75
CA THR A 154 10.90 -5.33 -1.97
C THR A 154 10.46 -5.55 -3.42
N ARG A 155 9.34 -6.24 -3.59
CA ARG A 155 8.70 -6.49 -4.87
C ARG A 155 8.05 -5.19 -5.33
N LYS A 156 8.65 -4.55 -6.33
CA LYS A 156 8.04 -3.36 -6.91
C LYS A 156 6.93 -3.76 -7.87
N ILE A 157 5.74 -3.25 -7.63
CA ILE A 157 4.56 -3.40 -8.45
C ILE A 157 4.39 -2.12 -9.27
N ALA A 158 4.44 -2.25 -10.60
CA ALA A 158 4.04 -1.18 -11.51
C ALA A 158 2.61 -1.43 -11.98
N PHE A 159 1.67 -0.61 -11.49
CA PHE A 159 0.32 -0.54 -12.04
C PHE A 159 0.32 0.41 -13.23
N ILE A 160 0.06 -0.13 -14.41
CA ILE A 160 0.07 0.59 -15.67
C ILE A 160 -1.32 0.50 -16.28
N ALA A 161 -1.99 1.63 -16.35
CA ALA A 161 -3.32 1.75 -16.87
C ALA A 161 -3.35 2.51 -18.19
N ALA A 162 -4.03 1.94 -19.18
CA ALA A 162 -4.33 2.58 -20.45
C ALA A 162 -5.84 2.73 -20.59
N GLY A 163 -6.35 3.88 -20.15
CA GLY A 163 -7.70 4.31 -20.46
C GLY A 163 -7.73 4.99 -21.81
N SER A 164 -8.81 4.81 -22.56
CA SER A 164 -9.10 5.67 -23.71
C SER A 164 -10.56 6.09 -23.61
N LYS A 165 -10.85 7.29 -23.09
CA LYS A 165 -12.18 7.97 -23.09
C LYS A 165 -13.43 7.12 -22.77
N THR A 166 -13.28 5.92 -22.22
CA THR A 166 -14.32 4.89 -22.06
C THR A 166 -14.32 4.43 -20.61
N GLY A 167 -15.50 4.08 -20.12
CA GLY A 167 -15.85 3.99 -18.70
C GLY A 167 -15.24 2.84 -17.89
N LEU A 168 -13.95 2.54 -18.10
CA LEU A 168 -13.19 1.64 -17.23
C LEU A 168 -12.92 2.30 -15.87
N LEU A 169 -13.09 1.54 -14.80
CA LEU A 169 -12.85 2.00 -13.42
C LEU A 169 -11.39 1.87 -12.96
N LEU A 170 -10.44 2.29 -13.81
CA LEU A 170 -8.99 2.10 -13.62
C LEU A 170 -8.45 2.70 -12.32
N GLY A 171 -8.93 3.91 -11.96
CA GLY A 171 -8.55 4.57 -10.72
C GLY A 171 -9.08 3.84 -9.48
N LYS A 172 -10.28 3.24 -9.57
CA LYS A 172 -10.84 2.43 -8.49
C LYS A 172 -9.98 1.19 -8.31
N GLU A 173 -9.70 0.45 -9.38
CA GLU A 173 -8.86 -0.75 -9.34
C GLU A 173 -7.50 -0.47 -8.67
N SER A 174 -6.80 0.57 -9.10
CA SER A 174 -5.50 0.93 -8.51
C SER A 174 -5.58 1.27 -7.03
N ASN A 175 -6.67 1.89 -6.59
CA ASN A 175 -6.85 2.27 -5.19
C ASN A 175 -7.18 1.05 -4.33
N GLU A 176 -8.04 0.16 -4.80
CA GLU A 176 -8.37 -1.08 -4.08
C GLU A 176 -7.13 -1.99 -3.93
N ILE A 177 -6.30 -2.11 -4.98
CA ILE A 177 -5.00 -2.81 -4.90
C ILE A 177 -4.10 -2.17 -3.84
N TRP A 178 -3.99 -0.84 -3.84
CA TRP A 178 -3.16 -0.13 -2.89
C TRP A 178 -3.64 -0.30 -1.45
N GLU A 179 -4.95 -0.25 -1.21
CA GLU A 179 -5.53 -0.49 0.12
C GLU A 179 -5.26 -1.91 0.63
N GLU A 180 -5.44 -2.93 -0.21
CA GLU A 180 -5.16 -4.33 0.18
C GLU A 180 -3.68 -4.54 0.52
N LEU A 181 -2.77 -3.93 -0.24
CA LEU A 181 -1.33 -3.95 0.07
C LEU A 181 -1.02 -3.18 1.36
N ARG A 182 -1.64 -2.03 1.59
CA ARG A 182 -1.42 -1.20 2.78
C ARG A 182 -1.89 -1.89 4.06
N LEU A 183 -3.00 -2.62 3.99
CA LEU A 183 -3.56 -3.39 5.10
C LEU A 183 -2.86 -4.74 5.33
N ALA A 184 -1.97 -5.15 4.42
CA ALA A 184 -1.34 -6.45 4.47
C ALA A 184 -0.34 -6.60 5.63
N PRO A 185 -0.21 -7.81 6.21
CA PRO A 185 0.77 -8.09 7.27
C PRO A 185 2.22 -7.84 6.85
N PHE A 186 2.57 -8.08 5.58
CA PHE A 186 3.92 -7.94 5.02
C PHE A 186 3.98 -6.84 3.96
N ARG A 187 3.34 -5.70 4.21
CA ARG A 187 3.24 -4.60 3.24
C ARG A 187 4.60 -4.04 2.81
N ASP A 188 5.63 -4.08 3.67
CA ASP A 188 6.95 -3.55 3.32
C ASP A 188 7.71 -4.49 2.36
N ASP A 189 7.19 -5.70 2.09
CA ASP A 189 7.65 -6.54 0.99
C ASP A 189 7.31 -5.93 -0.39
N PHE A 190 6.52 -4.87 -0.46
CA PHE A 190 6.05 -4.29 -1.71
C PHE A 190 6.36 -2.80 -1.82
N SER A 191 6.57 -2.32 -3.03
CA SER A 191 6.43 -0.90 -3.35
C SER A 191 5.47 -0.77 -4.53
N TYR A 192 4.64 0.27 -4.54
CA TYR A 192 3.56 0.41 -5.50
C TYR A 192 3.67 1.75 -6.25
N VAL A 193 3.84 1.68 -7.57
CA VAL A 193 3.88 2.85 -8.46
C VAL A 193 2.73 2.76 -9.46
N LYS A 194 2.16 3.92 -9.82
CA LYS A 194 0.95 4.01 -10.64
C LYS A 194 1.21 4.90 -11.84
N TYR A 195 0.88 4.41 -13.03
CA TYR A 195 0.93 5.15 -14.29
C TYR A 195 -0.43 5.04 -14.97
N PHE A 196 -1.00 6.17 -15.39
CA PHE A 196 -2.31 6.25 -16.06
C PHE A 196 -2.18 6.89 -17.44
N GLU A 197 -3.12 6.58 -18.33
CA GLU A 197 -3.19 7.08 -19.71
C GLU A 197 -1.87 6.86 -20.47
N VAL A 198 -1.29 5.67 -20.30
CA VAL A 198 0.08 5.38 -20.71
C VAL A 198 0.17 5.16 -22.23
N THR A 199 1.07 5.91 -22.87
CA THR A 199 1.51 5.68 -24.25
C THR A 199 2.56 4.58 -24.35
N ASN A 200 2.82 4.02 -25.55
CA ASN A 200 3.89 3.02 -25.73
C ASN A 200 5.24 3.49 -25.14
N ILE A 201 5.63 4.73 -25.42
CA ILE A 201 6.90 5.29 -24.92
C ILE A 201 6.91 5.37 -23.39
N GLN A 202 5.77 5.73 -22.78
CA GLN A 202 5.66 5.77 -21.32
C GLN A 202 5.62 4.38 -20.71
N PHE A 203 5.04 3.39 -21.40
CA PHE A 203 5.02 2.00 -20.97
C PHE A 203 6.44 1.46 -20.84
N ASP A 204 7.23 1.58 -21.91
CA ASP A 204 8.62 1.12 -21.95
C ASP A 204 9.45 1.81 -20.87
N ARG A 205 9.36 3.14 -20.79
CA ARG A 205 10.08 3.95 -19.79
C ARG A 205 9.68 3.60 -18.36
N ALA A 206 8.40 3.34 -18.10
CA ALA A 206 7.95 2.94 -16.77
C ALA A 206 8.61 1.63 -16.37
N LEU A 207 8.68 0.64 -17.26
CA LEU A 207 9.34 -0.63 -16.97
C LEU A 207 10.85 -0.48 -16.77
N GLU A 208 11.53 0.26 -17.66
CA GLU A 208 12.98 0.45 -17.59
C GLU A 208 13.43 1.25 -16.36
N TYR A 209 12.72 2.32 -16.03
CA TYR A 209 13.08 3.20 -14.92
C TYR A 209 12.70 2.60 -13.57
N GLU A 210 11.49 2.05 -13.47
CA GLU A 210 11.01 1.52 -12.20
C GLU A 210 11.63 0.17 -11.87
N LYS A 211 11.95 -0.63 -12.88
CA LYS A 211 12.39 -2.01 -12.70
C LYS A 211 11.43 -2.82 -11.78
N PRO A 212 10.15 -2.96 -12.16
CA PRO A 212 9.16 -3.67 -11.36
C PRO A 212 9.38 -5.19 -11.36
N THR A 213 9.20 -5.87 -10.23
CA THR A 213 9.13 -7.34 -10.21
C THR A 213 7.76 -7.86 -10.62
N ILE A 214 6.72 -7.02 -10.46
CA ILE A 214 5.33 -7.33 -10.83
C ILE A 214 4.80 -6.21 -11.73
N VAL A 215 4.29 -6.56 -12.90
CA VAL A 215 3.62 -5.62 -13.80
C VAL A 215 2.12 -5.91 -13.78
N HIS A 216 1.31 -4.90 -13.47
CA HIS A 216 -0.15 -5.00 -13.54
C HIS A 216 -0.64 -4.08 -14.63
N PHE A 217 -1.06 -4.64 -15.75
CA PHE A 217 -1.70 -3.89 -16.82
C PHE A 217 -3.21 -3.89 -16.62
N SER A 218 -3.83 -2.71 -16.66
CA SER A 218 -5.28 -2.56 -16.67
C SER A 218 -5.72 -1.69 -17.85
N GLY A 219 -6.60 -2.23 -18.69
CA GLY A 219 -7.04 -1.53 -19.89
C GLY A 219 -7.77 -2.42 -20.88
N HIS A 220 -7.97 -1.89 -22.09
CA HIS A 220 -8.61 -2.66 -23.15
C HIS A 220 -7.65 -3.70 -23.73
N GLY A 221 -8.21 -4.86 -24.06
CA GLY A 221 -7.52 -5.96 -24.72
C GLY A 221 -8.30 -6.50 -25.91
N SER A 222 -7.60 -7.23 -26.75
CA SER A 222 -8.12 -7.99 -27.87
C SER A 222 -7.32 -9.27 -28.04
N MET A 223 -7.74 -10.14 -28.96
CA MET A 223 -6.97 -11.33 -29.31
C MET A 223 -5.57 -10.99 -29.88
N GLU A 224 -5.39 -9.78 -30.43
CA GLU A 224 -4.13 -9.36 -31.06
C GLU A 224 -3.17 -8.66 -30.08
N GLY A 225 -3.59 -8.36 -28.85
CA GLY A 225 -2.79 -7.65 -27.86
C GLY A 225 -3.60 -6.66 -27.01
N ILE A 226 -2.90 -5.68 -26.43
CA ILE A 226 -3.49 -4.65 -25.54
C ILE A 226 -3.50 -3.28 -26.20
N PHE A 227 -4.39 -2.39 -25.76
CA PHE A 227 -4.43 -1.02 -26.25
C PHE A 227 -3.74 -0.07 -25.30
N LEU A 228 -2.80 0.71 -25.83
CA LEU A 228 -2.12 1.82 -25.17
C LEU A 228 -2.54 3.14 -25.82
N ALA A 229 -2.18 4.28 -25.24
CA ALA A 229 -2.43 5.58 -25.86
C ALA A 229 -1.41 5.90 -26.98
N ASP A 230 -1.84 6.55 -28.04
CA ASP A 230 -0.92 7.29 -28.93
C ASP A 230 -0.65 8.71 -28.39
N GLU A 231 0.18 9.47 -29.11
CA GLU A 231 0.51 10.86 -28.73
C GLU A 231 -0.70 11.81 -28.73
N GLN A 232 -1.80 11.41 -29.37
CA GLN A 232 -3.06 12.15 -29.39
C GLN A 232 -4.09 11.62 -28.38
N GLY A 233 -3.72 10.62 -27.55
CA GLY A 233 -4.58 9.99 -26.57
C GLY A 233 -5.64 9.05 -27.16
N ASN A 234 -5.47 8.61 -28.42
CA ASN A 234 -6.33 7.58 -29.01
C ASN A 234 -5.79 6.19 -28.69
N PRO A 235 -6.65 5.16 -28.62
CA PRO A 235 -6.20 3.80 -28.43
C PRO A 235 -5.41 3.30 -29.65
N LYS A 236 -4.22 2.78 -29.37
CA LYS A 236 -3.29 2.17 -30.32
C LYS A 236 -2.99 0.75 -29.86
N LEU A 237 -3.12 -0.21 -30.77
CA LEU A 237 -2.80 -1.61 -30.49
C LEU A 237 -1.29 -1.77 -30.27
N ALA A 238 -0.91 -2.33 -29.13
CA ALA A 238 0.39 -2.93 -28.88
C ALA A 238 0.22 -4.44 -29.06
N SER A 239 0.77 -4.96 -30.16
CA SER A 239 0.56 -6.34 -30.55
C SER A 239 1.18 -7.32 -29.56
N SER A 240 0.65 -8.54 -29.45
CA SER A 240 1.23 -9.59 -28.62
C SER A 240 2.72 -9.78 -28.91
N GLN A 241 3.08 -9.80 -30.20
CA GLN A 241 4.45 -9.97 -30.68
C GLN A 241 5.37 -8.83 -30.21
N ASP A 242 4.94 -7.57 -30.32
CA ASP A 242 5.75 -6.42 -29.89
C ASP A 242 5.95 -6.44 -28.38
N MET A 243 4.89 -6.73 -27.63
CA MET A 243 4.92 -6.85 -26.18
C MET A 243 5.83 -7.99 -25.72
N ALA A 244 5.74 -9.16 -26.35
CA ALA A 244 6.63 -10.28 -26.08
C ALA A 244 8.09 -9.94 -26.37
N GLY A 245 8.37 -9.26 -27.50
CA GLY A 245 9.70 -8.76 -27.82
C GLY A 245 10.26 -7.82 -26.75
N LEU A 246 9.45 -6.87 -26.27
CA LEU A 246 9.82 -5.96 -25.19
C LEU A 246 10.18 -6.73 -23.91
N PHE A 247 9.31 -7.62 -23.44
CA PHE A 247 9.55 -8.38 -22.21
C PHE A 247 10.76 -9.31 -22.34
N GLN A 248 11.02 -9.90 -23.51
CA GLN A 248 12.22 -10.68 -23.75
C GLN A 248 13.50 -9.83 -23.59
N VAL A 249 13.50 -8.61 -24.13
CA VAL A 249 14.64 -7.68 -23.97
C VAL A 249 14.81 -7.30 -22.51
N LEU A 250 13.74 -6.94 -21.80
CA LEU A 250 13.80 -6.57 -20.38
C LEU A 250 14.34 -7.72 -19.51
N GLN A 251 13.93 -8.96 -19.81
CA GLN A 251 14.40 -10.15 -19.11
C GLN A 251 15.87 -10.51 -19.40
N THR A 252 16.61 -9.74 -20.21
CA THR A 252 18.07 -9.92 -20.36
C THR A 252 18.89 -9.29 -19.24
N ASP A 253 18.34 -8.32 -18.48
CA ASP A 253 19.05 -7.67 -17.36
C ASP A 253 19.32 -8.68 -16.24
N GLU A 254 20.58 -8.92 -15.86
CA GLU A 254 20.91 -9.87 -14.79
C GLU A 254 20.64 -9.34 -13.38
N ALA A 255 20.58 -8.01 -13.21
CA ALA A 255 20.39 -7.38 -11.91
C ALA A 255 18.91 -7.32 -11.49
N TRP A 256 17.98 -7.41 -12.44
CA TRP A 256 16.54 -7.28 -12.20
C TRP A 256 15.75 -8.18 -13.16
N LYS A 257 14.69 -8.82 -12.65
CA LYS A 257 13.77 -9.66 -13.43
C LYS A 257 12.33 -9.33 -13.08
N ILE A 258 11.47 -9.40 -14.08
CA ILE A 258 10.02 -9.44 -13.92
C ILE A 258 9.64 -10.89 -13.60
N GLU A 259 8.93 -11.06 -12.49
CA GLU A 259 8.49 -12.37 -12.00
C GLU A 259 7.04 -12.66 -12.39
N CYS A 260 6.20 -11.61 -12.39
CA CYS A 260 4.77 -11.74 -12.61
C CYS A 260 4.22 -10.61 -13.49
N VAL A 261 3.37 -10.97 -14.45
CA VAL A 261 2.56 -10.02 -15.23
C VAL A 261 1.08 -10.36 -15.06
N VAL A 262 0.29 -9.38 -14.64
CA VAL A 262 -1.17 -9.47 -14.55
C VAL A 262 -1.77 -8.63 -15.68
N LEU A 263 -2.45 -9.29 -16.61
CA LEU A 263 -3.12 -8.66 -17.75
C LEU A 263 -4.62 -8.56 -17.46
N ASN A 264 -5.02 -7.51 -16.75
CA ASN A 264 -6.42 -7.18 -16.54
C ASN A 264 -7.01 -6.48 -17.77
N ALA A 265 -7.06 -7.25 -18.85
CA ALA A 265 -7.54 -6.85 -20.16
C ALA A 265 -8.30 -8.03 -20.78
N CYS A 266 -9.43 -7.74 -21.43
CA CYS A 266 -10.25 -8.77 -22.06
C CYS A 266 -9.49 -9.52 -23.17
N LEU A 267 -9.71 -10.83 -23.29
CA LEU A 267 -9.14 -11.67 -24.36
C LEU A 267 -7.59 -11.65 -24.40
N SER A 268 -6.94 -11.49 -23.25
CA SER A 268 -5.49 -11.37 -23.12
C SER A 268 -4.74 -12.71 -23.14
N ARG A 269 -5.42 -13.85 -23.37
CA ARG A 269 -4.83 -15.20 -23.38
C ARG A 269 -3.61 -15.31 -24.30
N ASP A 270 -3.73 -14.86 -25.55
CA ASP A 270 -2.66 -15.07 -26.55
C ASP A 270 -1.41 -14.27 -26.16
N LEU A 271 -1.59 -13.02 -25.73
CA LEU A 271 -0.50 -12.23 -25.13
C LEU A 271 0.08 -12.91 -23.87
N ALA A 272 -0.77 -13.45 -22.99
CA ALA A 272 -0.33 -14.13 -21.78
C ALA A 272 0.58 -15.34 -22.11
N GLN A 273 0.22 -16.12 -23.13
CA GLN A 273 1.00 -17.25 -23.60
C GLN A 273 2.33 -16.82 -24.20
N GLU A 274 2.36 -15.74 -24.99
CA GLU A 274 3.62 -15.22 -25.54
C GLU A 274 4.56 -14.67 -24.45
N LEU A 275 4.02 -13.96 -23.45
CA LEU A 275 4.81 -13.47 -22.32
C LEU A 275 5.31 -14.60 -21.43
N ALA A 276 4.55 -15.69 -21.28
CA ALA A 276 4.93 -16.85 -20.49
C ALA A 276 6.18 -17.56 -21.04
N VAL A 277 6.65 -17.25 -22.25
CA VAL A 277 7.93 -17.75 -22.75
C VAL A 277 9.11 -17.19 -21.95
N CYS A 278 9.03 -15.95 -21.45
CA CYS A 278 10.14 -15.28 -20.76
C CYS A 278 9.82 -14.80 -19.34
N VAL A 279 8.54 -14.69 -18.96
CA VAL A 279 8.11 -14.29 -17.62
C VAL A 279 7.66 -15.54 -16.84
N PRO A 280 8.17 -15.76 -15.61
CA PRO A 280 7.84 -16.94 -14.81
C PRO A 280 6.34 -17.13 -14.50
N THR A 281 5.59 -16.04 -14.34
CA THR A 281 4.15 -16.10 -14.10
C THR A 281 3.43 -15.04 -14.92
N VAL A 282 2.46 -15.47 -15.73
CA VAL A 282 1.60 -14.54 -16.47
C VAL A 282 0.15 -14.92 -16.24
N ILE A 283 -0.65 -13.92 -15.91
CA ILE A 283 -2.06 -14.04 -15.59
C ILE A 283 -2.83 -13.27 -16.66
N GLY A 284 -3.73 -13.96 -17.37
CA GLY A 284 -4.56 -13.38 -18.41
C GLY A 284 -5.98 -13.91 -18.38
N THR A 285 -6.81 -13.44 -19.31
CA THR A 285 -8.23 -13.78 -19.39
C THR A 285 -8.58 -14.32 -20.77
N ASN A 286 -9.42 -15.35 -20.83
CA ASN A 286 -9.88 -15.93 -22.11
C ASN A 286 -11.18 -15.26 -22.62
N THR A 287 -11.84 -14.47 -21.79
CA THR A 287 -13.20 -13.96 -22.02
C THR A 287 -13.30 -12.48 -21.67
N LYS A 288 -14.45 -11.88 -21.97
CA LYS A 288 -14.76 -10.54 -21.49
C LYS A 288 -15.11 -10.61 -20.01
N ILE A 289 -14.43 -9.77 -19.22
CA ILE A 289 -14.66 -9.65 -17.78
C ILE A 289 -15.21 -8.26 -17.51
N GLY A 290 -16.29 -8.17 -16.73
CA GLY A 290 -16.81 -6.89 -16.28
C GLY A 290 -15.89 -6.27 -15.23
N ASP A 291 -15.76 -4.95 -15.26
CA ASP A 291 -14.89 -4.16 -14.38
C ASP A 291 -14.97 -4.57 -12.90
N ASP A 292 -16.17 -4.77 -12.35
CA ASP A 292 -16.32 -5.15 -10.94
C ASP A 292 -15.66 -6.50 -10.61
N LYS A 293 -15.69 -7.47 -11.53
CA LYS A 293 -15.01 -8.76 -11.36
C LYS A 293 -13.51 -8.60 -11.52
N ALA A 294 -13.07 -7.80 -12.48
CA ALA A 294 -11.66 -7.48 -12.71
C ALA A 294 -11.01 -6.81 -11.48
N ILE A 295 -11.72 -5.87 -10.85
CA ILE A 295 -11.30 -5.21 -9.62
C ILE A 295 -11.27 -6.21 -8.46
N LEU A 296 -12.36 -6.99 -8.29
CA LEU A 296 -12.46 -7.96 -7.20
C LEU A 296 -11.39 -9.07 -7.29
N PHE A 297 -11.03 -9.50 -8.50
CA PHE A 297 -9.90 -10.39 -8.73
C PHE A 297 -8.62 -9.76 -8.19
N SER A 298 -8.32 -8.53 -8.62
CA SER A 298 -7.09 -7.81 -8.27
C SER A 298 -6.98 -7.57 -6.77
N GLU A 299 -8.05 -7.11 -6.12
CA GLU A 299 -8.15 -7.02 -4.66
C GLU A 299 -7.71 -8.32 -3.98
N CYS A 300 -8.32 -9.44 -4.37
CA CYS A 300 -8.05 -10.71 -3.73
C CYS A 300 -6.64 -11.22 -4.03
N PHE A 301 -6.15 -11.02 -5.25
CA PHE A 301 -4.81 -11.41 -5.67
C PHE A 301 -3.75 -10.70 -4.81
N TYR A 302 -3.81 -9.37 -4.72
CA TYR A 302 -2.83 -8.60 -3.95
C TYR A 302 -2.98 -8.78 -2.44
N ARG A 303 -4.20 -9.00 -1.93
CA ARG A 303 -4.41 -9.38 -0.52
C ARG A 303 -3.68 -10.67 -0.16
N GLU A 304 -3.71 -11.68 -1.02
CA GLU A 304 -3.01 -12.95 -0.77
C GLU A 304 -1.49 -12.80 -0.95
N LEU A 305 -1.04 -12.02 -1.94
CA LEU A 305 0.39 -11.69 -2.05
C LEU A 305 0.92 -10.94 -0.81
N GLY A 306 0.11 -10.02 -0.26
CA GLY A 306 0.35 -9.32 1.00
C GLY A 306 0.52 -10.24 2.23
N LYS A 307 0.08 -11.50 2.12
CA LYS A 307 0.25 -12.56 3.12
C LYS A 307 1.40 -13.52 2.78
N ARG A 308 2.27 -13.16 1.83
CA ARG A 308 3.36 -14.00 1.30
C ARG A 308 2.90 -15.33 0.69
N ARG A 309 1.66 -15.38 0.17
CA ARG A 309 1.22 -16.51 -0.66
C ARG A 309 1.94 -16.51 -2.00
N THR A 310 2.04 -17.68 -2.63
CA THR A 310 2.61 -17.80 -3.98
C THR A 310 1.69 -17.14 -5.01
N TYR A 311 2.22 -16.81 -6.20
CA TYR A 311 1.40 -16.26 -7.28
C TYR A 311 0.24 -17.20 -7.65
N GLN A 312 0.47 -18.52 -7.66
CA GLN A 312 -0.58 -19.52 -7.87
C GLN A 312 -1.68 -19.46 -6.80
N GLN A 313 -1.31 -19.43 -5.52
CA GLN A 313 -2.28 -19.35 -4.42
C GLN A 313 -3.11 -18.05 -4.47
N ALA A 314 -2.47 -16.95 -4.86
CA ALA A 314 -3.15 -15.66 -5.05
C ALA A 314 -4.10 -15.71 -6.25
N PHE A 315 -3.68 -16.31 -7.37
CA PHE A 315 -4.51 -16.56 -8.54
C PHE A 315 -5.74 -17.41 -8.20
N ASP A 316 -5.54 -18.55 -7.54
CA ASP A 316 -6.61 -19.48 -7.15
C ASP A 316 -7.66 -18.78 -6.28
N SER A 317 -7.19 -17.97 -5.32
CA SER A 317 -8.07 -17.22 -4.42
C SER A 317 -8.88 -16.16 -5.17
N GLY A 318 -8.24 -15.41 -6.08
CA GLY A 318 -8.91 -14.44 -6.92
C GLY A 318 -9.96 -15.08 -7.82
N ARG A 319 -9.61 -16.19 -8.49
CA ARG A 319 -10.51 -16.96 -9.35
C ARG A 319 -11.75 -17.47 -8.61
N ILE A 320 -11.54 -18.07 -7.43
CA ILE A 320 -12.65 -18.52 -6.56
C ILE A 320 -13.57 -17.35 -6.20
N ARG A 321 -12.98 -16.19 -5.89
CA ARG A 321 -13.73 -15.00 -5.48
C ARG A 321 -14.60 -14.42 -6.60
N VAL A 322 -14.14 -14.44 -7.86
CA VAL A 322 -14.91 -13.94 -9.01
C VAL A 322 -15.88 -14.96 -9.61
N GLY A 323 -15.81 -16.22 -9.15
CA GLY A 323 -16.70 -17.30 -9.57
C GLY A 323 -16.48 -17.74 -11.01
N VAL A 324 -15.21 -17.86 -11.44
CA VAL A 324 -14.84 -18.28 -12.80
C VAL A 324 -14.12 -19.63 -12.77
N GLU A 325 -14.41 -20.49 -13.75
CA GLU A 325 -13.71 -21.78 -13.91
C GLU A 325 -12.30 -21.56 -14.46
N GLU A 326 -11.38 -22.49 -14.19
CA GLU A 326 -10.02 -22.41 -14.72
C GLU A 326 -10.02 -22.79 -16.20
N GLY A 327 -9.46 -21.93 -17.06
CA GLY A 327 -9.27 -22.21 -18.48
C GLY A 327 -8.01 -23.06 -18.73
N GLU A 328 -7.91 -23.71 -19.89
CA GLU A 328 -6.72 -24.47 -20.27
C GLU A 328 -5.48 -23.55 -20.37
N GLY A 329 -4.65 -23.57 -19.32
CA GLY A 329 -3.29 -23.04 -19.29
C GLY A 329 -2.27 -24.10 -19.71
N LEU A 330 -1.14 -23.66 -20.28
CA LEU A 330 -0.03 -24.57 -20.60
C LEU A 330 0.84 -24.73 -19.33
N ASP A 331 0.90 -25.95 -18.79
CA ASP A 331 1.83 -26.34 -17.71
C ASP A 331 3.05 -27.08 -18.29
N GLU A 332 3.58 -26.57 -19.41
CA GLU A 332 4.68 -27.19 -20.14
C GLU A 332 6.00 -26.43 -19.94
N GLY A 333 6.55 -26.55 -18.74
CA GLY A 333 7.98 -26.32 -18.48
C GLY A 333 8.37 -24.90 -18.08
N ARG A 334 8.83 -24.78 -16.82
CA ARG A 334 9.48 -23.62 -16.15
C ARG A 334 8.65 -22.35 -15.93
N ASN A 335 7.67 -22.02 -16.77
CA ASN A 335 6.86 -20.79 -16.62
C ASN A 335 5.36 -21.10 -16.57
N CYS A 336 4.63 -20.42 -15.69
CA CYS A 336 3.22 -20.67 -15.40
C CYS A 336 2.32 -19.64 -16.09
N CYS A 337 1.46 -20.08 -17.00
CA CYS A 337 0.43 -19.25 -17.65
C CYS A 337 -0.93 -19.60 -17.05
N CYS A 338 -1.47 -18.71 -16.22
CA CYS A 338 -2.76 -18.92 -15.57
C CYS A 338 -3.85 -18.13 -16.31
N VAL A 339 -4.90 -18.80 -16.75
CA VAL A 339 -6.01 -18.20 -17.51
C VAL A 339 -7.33 -18.61 -16.88
N TRP A 340 -8.23 -17.65 -16.69
CA TRP A 340 -9.63 -17.90 -16.35
C TRP A 340 -10.57 -17.30 -17.40
#